data_AF-A0A377JFC8-F1
#
_entry.id   AF-A0A377JFC8-F1
#
_cell.length_a   1.000
_cell.length_b   1.000
_cell.length_c   1.000
_cell.angle_alpha   90.00
_cell.angle_beta   90.00
_cell.angle_gamma   90.00
#
_symmetry.space_group_name_H-M   'P 1'
#
loop_
_entity.id
_entity.type
_entity.pdbx_description
1 polymer ?
#
loop_
_entity_poly.entity_id
_entity_poly.type
_entity_poly.pdbx_seq_one_letter_code
_entity_poly.pdbx_strand_id
1 'polypeptide(L)'
;MTQKNYTTATLLLFSFMGITPLVALAEEINQLETINVNTTAENKILAGKDEVYSKNNVTEYKSKKEIETYHSQSVSDLLSGITGVYSGDARNGGAIDPIIRSSWGKGGFPC
;
A
#
# COMPACT_ATOMS: atom_id res chain seq x y z
N MET A 1 46.14 -12.83 -32.57
CA MET A 1 44.76 -12.39 -32.85
C MET A 1 44.79 -10.88 -32.89
N THR A 2 44.38 -10.30 -34.01
CA THR A 2 45.03 -9.14 -34.65
C THR A 2 44.29 -7.83 -34.35
N GLN A 3 44.92 -6.89 -33.64
CA GLN A 3 44.43 -5.51 -33.51
C GLN A 3 44.58 -4.82 -34.88
N LYS A 4 43.47 -4.59 -35.58
CA LYS A 4 43.46 -3.83 -36.83
C LYS A 4 43.64 -2.34 -36.51
N ASN A 5 44.89 -1.88 -36.53
CA ASN A 5 45.21 -0.47 -36.48
C ASN A 5 44.83 0.16 -37.83
N TYR A 6 43.70 0.87 -37.86
CA TYR A 6 43.29 1.60 -39.05
C TYR A 6 44.14 2.86 -39.16
N THR A 7 45.04 2.85 -40.14
CA THR A 7 45.94 3.96 -40.47
C THR A 7 45.12 5.22 -40.71
N THR A 8 45.51 6.35 -40.11
CA THR A 8 44.89 7.68 -40.28
C THR A 8 44.67 8.08 -41.74
N ALA A 9 45.50 7.57 -42.65
CA ALA A 9 45.34 7.72 -44.10
C ALA A 9 44.05 7.10 -44.64
N THR A 10 43.61 5.96 -44.11
CA THR A 10 42.36 5.29 -44.50
C THR A 10 41.14 6.10 -44.06
N LEU A 11 41.20 6.72 -42.87
CA LEU A 11 40.17 7.62 -42.36
C LEU A 11 40.04 8.90 -43.21
N LEU A 12 41.18 9.48 -43.64
CA LEU A 12 41.20 10.63 -44.54
C LEU A 12 40.66 10.28 -45.94
N LEU A 13 40.94 9.07 -46.46
CA LEU A 13 40.38 8.60 -47.73
C LEU A 13 38.85 8.48 -47.68
N PHE A 14 38.28 7.96 -46.59
CA PHE A 14 36.83 7.88 -46.42
C PHE A 14 36.17 9.27 -46.33
N SER A 15 36.87 10.26 -45.75
CA SER A 15 36.41 11.65 -45.73
C SER A 15 36.40 12.31 -47.12
N PHE A 16 37.32 11.93 -48.01
CA PHE A 16 37.40 12.43 -49.38
C PHE A 16 36.34 11.80 -50.31
N MET A 17 35.89 10.58 -50.01
CA MET A 17 34.78 9.89 -50.72
C MET A 17 33.38 10.24 -50.20
N GLY A 18 33.25 11.19 -49.25
CA GLY A 18 31.95 11.64 -48.74
C GLY A 18 31.16 10.59 -47.94
N ILE A 19 31.77 9.45 -47.61
CA ILE A 19 31.14 8.43 -46.78
C ILE A 19 31.57 8.71 -45.34
N THR A 20 30.75 9.50 -44.64
CA THR A 20 30.87 9.65 -43.20
C THR A 20 30.47 8.34 -42.51
N PRO A 21 31.15 7.91 -41.44
CA PRO A 21 30.61 6.84 -40.60
C PRO A 21 29.28 7.31 -40.02
N LEU A 22 28.27 6.49 -40.28
CA LEU A 22 26.88 6.62 -39.90
C LEU A 22 26.71 7.27 -38.52
N VAL A 23 26.02 8.41 -38.53
CA VAL A 23 25.49 9.15 -37.38
C VAL A 23 25.10 8.19 -36.24
N ALA A 24 25.73 8.38 -35.08
CA ALA A 24 25.19 7.86 -33.83
C ALA A 24 23.84 8.55 -33.60
N LEU A 25 22.74 7.80 -33.75
CA LEU A 25 21.45 8.23 -33.25
C LEU A 25 21.59 8.36 -31.73
N ALA A 26 21.37 9.56 -31.22
CA ALA A 26 21.18 9.78 -29.79
C ALA A 26 19.97 8.95 -29.36
N GLU A 27 20.23 7.78 -28.82
CA GLU A 27 19.24 6.98 -28.12
C GLU A 27 18.95 7.72 -26.82
N GLU A 28 17.74 8.29 -26.73
CA GLU A 28 17.24 8.89 -25.50
C GLU A 28 17.14 7.77 -24.44
N ILE A 29 18.16 7.67 -23.60
CA ILE A 29 18.21 6.71 -22.51
C ILE A 29 17.23 7.21 -21.44
N ASN A 30 15.98 6.73 -21.50
CA ASN A 30 15.02 6.89 -20.42
C ASN A 30 15.45 6.02 -19.25
N GLN A 31 16.36 6.54 -18.43
CA GLN A 31 16.86 5.88 -17.23
C GLN A 31 15.86 6.11 -16.09
N LEU A 32 15.00 5.11 -15.83
CA LEU A 32 14.03 5.17 -14.73
C LEU A 32 14.74 4.97 -13.39
N GLU A 33 14.51 5.90 -12.45
CA GLU A 33 14.95 5.81 -11.06
C GLU A 33 14.01 4.90 -10.24
N THR A 34 14.54 4.26 -9.20
CA THR A 34 13.73 3.42 -8.30
C THR A 34 12.83 4.28 -7.43
N ILE A 35 11.52 4.14 -7.58
CA ILE A 35 10.54 4.80 -6.69
C ILE A 35 10.51 4.02 -5.38
N ASN A 36 11.13 4.58 -4.34
CA ASN A 36 11.08 4.01 -3.00
C ASN A 36 9.77 4.42 -2.31
N VAL A 37 8.80 3.52 -2.26
CA VAL A 37 7.50 3.74 -1.59
C VAL A 37 7.63 3.33 -0.12
N ASN A 38 7.92 4.32 0.73
CA ASN A 38 7.88 4.12 2.17
C ASN A 38 6.44 4.18 2.66
N THR A 39 5.96 3.10 3.29
CA THR A 39 4.60 3.07 3.85
C THR A 39 4.62 3.59 5.29
N THR A 40 3.71 4.50 5.63
CA THR A 40 3.48 4.95 7.02
C THR A 40 2.53 4.02 7.79
N ALA A 41 2.07 2.93 7.17
CA ALA A 41 1.06 2.05 7.72
C ALA A 41 1.52 1.33 9.01
N GLU A 42 2.79 0.93 9.08
CA GLU A 42 3.34 0.25 10.26
C GLU A 42 3.32 1.15 11.51
N ASN A 43 3.62 2.44 11.33
CA ASN A 43 3.54 3.42 12.42
C ASN A 43 2.11 3.61 12.94
N LYS A 44 1.09 3.54 12.08
CA LYS A 44 -0.31 3.72 12.51
C LYS A 44 -0.83 2.55 13.34
N ILE A 45 -0.38 1.32 13.06
CA ILE A 45 -0.76 0.14 13.83
C ILE A 45 -0.16 0.21 15.23
N LEU A 46 1.14 0.53 15.33
CA LEU A 46 1.82 0.67 16.62
C LEU A 46 1.22 1.82 17.44
N ALA A 47 1.01 2.97 16.80
CA ALA A 47 0.40 4.13 17.43
C ALA A 47 -1.02 3.84 17.95
N GLY A 48 -1.88 3.17 17.17
CA GLY A 48 -3.24 2.85 17.59
C GLY A 48 -3.32 1.91 18.79
N LYS A 49 -2.37 0.96 18.90
CA LYS A 49 -2.27 0.06 20.06
C LYS A 49 -1.89 0.83 21.33
N ASP A 50 -0.93 1.75 21.21
CA ASP A 50 -0.41 2.49 22.37
C ASP A 50 -1.33 3.67 22.77
N GLU A 51 -2.11 4.20 21.82
CA GLU A 51 -3.07 5.29 22.02
C GLU A 51 -4.16 4.96 23.05
N VAL A 52 -4.53 3.68 23.20
CA VAL A 52 -5.50 3.21 24.21
C VAL A 52 -5.10 3.64 25.63
N TYR A 53 -3.80 3.65 25.92
CA TYR A 53 -3.27 4.00 27.24
C TYR A 53 -3.05 5.51 27.42
N SER A 54 -3.04 6.27 26.32
CA SER A 54 -2.79 7.71 26.37
C SER A 54 -4.05 8.54 26.67
N LYS A 55 -5.24 7.95 26.53
CA LYS A 55 -6.52 8.67 26.63
C LYS A 55 -7.21 8.40 27.96
N ASN A 56 -7.81 9.44 28.53
CA ASN A 56 -8.75 9.32 29.66
C ASN A 56 -10.16 8.90 29.19
N ASN A 57 -10.24 7.84 28.39
CA ASN A 57 -11.50 7.26 27.90
C ASN A 57 -11.38 5.74 27.92
N VAL A 58 -12.49 5.05 28.14
CA VAL A 58 -12.54 3.59 27.97
C VAL A 58 -12.49 3.29 26.48
N THR A 59 -11.33 2.86 26.01
CA THR A 59 -11.08 2.49 24.62
C THR A 59 -10.49 1.10 24.57
N GLU A 60 -10.80 0.36 23.51
CA GLU A 60 -10.30 -1.00 23.30
C GLU A 60 -9.84 -1.12 21.85
N TYR A 61 -8.76 -1.87 21.61
CA TYR A 61 -8.13 -2.00 20.30
C TYR A 61 -8.05 -3.47 19.91
N LYS A 62 -8.55 -3.80 18.71
CA LYS A 62 -8.38 -5.12 18.07
C LYS A 62 -7.35 -5.04 16.96
N SER A 63 -6.41 -5.98 16.97
CA SER A 63 -5.35 -6.04 15.96
C SER A 63 -5.87 -6.58 14.63
N LYS A 64 -5.16 -6.29 13.53
CA LYS A 64 -5.46 -6.84 12.20
C LYS A 64 -5.58 -8.37 12.20
N LYS A 65 -4.64 -9.05 12.86
CA LYS A 65 -4.63 -10.52 12.99
C LYS A 65 -5.90 -11.05 13.66
N GLU A 66 -6.38 -10.34 14.67
CA GLU A 66 -7.58 -10.71 15.41
C GLU A 66 -8.83 -10.53 14.51
N ILE A 67 -8.94 -9.42 13.80
CA ILE A 67 -10.01 -9.15 12.83
C ILE A 67 -10.05 -10.21 11.72
N GLU A 68 -8.89 -10.62 11.20
CA GLU A 68 -8.77 -11.63 10.15
C GLU A 68 -9.28 -13.01 10.58
N THR A 69 -9.24 -13.32 11.87
CA THR A 69 -9.76 -14.59 12.41
C THR A 69 -11.28 -14.68 12.24
N TYR A 70 -11.99 -13.56 12.28
CA TYR A 70 -13.44 -13.49 12.14
C TYR A 70 -13.89 -13.26 10.69
N HIS A 71 -12.97 -13.06 9.73
CA HIS A 71 -13.31 -12.79 8.33
C HIS A 71 -14.10 -13.93 7.66
N SER A 72 -13.91 -15.18 8.12
CA SER A 72 -14.66 -16.35 7.63
C SER A 72 -15.91 -16.66 8.48
N GLN A 73 -16.15 -15.91 9.55
CA GLN A 73 -17.29 -16.08 10.47
C GLN A 73 -18.31 -14.95 10.27
N SER A 74 -19.31 -14.86 11.14
CA SER A 74 -20.22 -13.71 11.12
C SER A 74 -19.48 -12.42 11.43
N VAL A 75 -19.79 -11.35 10.69
CA VAL A 75 -19.35 -9.97 11.01
C VAL A 75 -19.77 -9.53 12.42
N SER A 76 -20.79 -10.18 12.99
CA SER A 76 -21.27 -9.94 14.35
C SER A 76 -20.24 -10.36 15.41
N ASP A 77 -19.43 -11.38 15.09
CA ASP A 77 -18.43 -11.91 16.01
C ASP A 77 -17.17 -11.05 16.11
N LEU A 78 -17.00 -10.07 15.22
CA LEU A 78 -15.84 -9.17 15.23
C LEU A 78 -15.69 -8.40 16.55
N LEU A 79 -16.82 -8.05 17.16
CA LEU A 79 -16.88 -7.30 18.41
C LEU A 79 -16.93 -8.20 19.64
N SER A 80 -16.99 -9.53 19.44
CA SER A 80 -16.97 -10.49 20.53
C SER A 80 -15.67 -10.35 21.33
N GLY A 81 -15.82 -10.41 22.66
CA GLY A 81 -14.72 -10.23 23.61
C GLY A 81 -14.49 -8.79 24.07
N ILE A 82 -15.07 -7.79 23.39
CA ILE A 82 -15.03 -6.39 23.84
C ILE A 82 -16.02 -6.22 25.00
N THR A 83 -15.56 -5.65 26.10
CA THR A 83 -16.38 -5.58 27.32
C THR A 83 -17.54 -4.61 27.16
N GLY A 84 -18.76 -5.09 27.42
CA GLY A 84 -19.96 -4.26 27.34
C GLY A 84 -20.36 -3.87 25.92
N VAL A 85 -19.80 -4.53 24.90
CA VAL A 85 -20.23 -4.41 23.51
C VAL A 85 -20.89 -5.71 23.08
N TYR A 86 -22.09 -5.60 22.55
CA TYR A 86 -22.84 -6.70 21.97
C TYR A 86 -23.10 -6.39 20.51
N SER A 87 -23.20 -7.42 19.68
CA SER A 87 -23.57 -7.24 18.29
C SER A 87 -25.02 -7.70 18.06
N GLY A 88 -25.72 -7.00 17.16
CA GLY A 88 -27.09 -7.32 16.76
C GLY A 88 -27.21 -8.62 15.95
N ASP A 89 -28.37 -8.80 15.31
CA ASP A 89 -28.66 -10.01 14.53
C ASP A 89 -27.64 -10.19 13.39
N ALA A 90 -26.85 -11.26 13.52
CA ALA A 90 -25.82 -11.69 12.57
C ALA A 90 -26.35 -12.02 11.17
N ARG A 91 -27.67 -12.16 11.00
CA ARG A 91 -28.31 -12.54 9.74
C ARG A 91 -28.57 -11.35 8.81
N ASN A 92 -28.26 -10.12 9.22
CA ASN A 92 -28.47 -8.89 8.45
C ASN A 92 -27.46 -8.69 7.30
N GLY A 93 -26.95 -9.77 6.70
CA GLY A 93 -26.20 -9.72 5.44
C GLY A 93 -24.83 -9.03 5.48
N GLY A 94 -24.19 -8.91 6.64
CA GLY A 94 -22.86 -8.29 6.76
C GLY A 94 -22.86 -6.89 7.39
N ALA A 95 -24.00 -6.38 7.84
CA ALA A 95 -24.06 -5.19 8.67
C ALA A 95 -23.53 -5.47 10.10
N ILE A 96 -22.86 -4.46 10.69
CA ILE A 96 -22.38 -4.50 12.08
C ILE A 96 -23.24 -3.53 12.89
N ASP A 97 -23.97 -4.06 13.87
CA ASP A 97 -24.88 -3.31 14.74
C ASP A 97 -24.37 -3.35 16.20
N PRO A 98 -23.37 -2.52 16.57
CA PRO A 98 -22.82 -2.53 17.91
C PRO A 98 -23.79 -1.90 18.92
N ILE A 99 -24.07 -2.62 20.00
CA ILE A 99 -24.77 -2.13 21.19
C ILE A 99 -23.71 -1.91 22.27
N ILE A 100 -23.50 -0.66 22.68
CA ILE A 100 -22.44 -0.29 23.63
C ILE A 100 -23.10 0.06 24.96
N ARG A 101 -22.79 -0.72 26.01
CA ARG A 101 -23.33 -0.51 27.37
C ARG A 101 -24.84 -0.31 27.38
N SER A 102 -25.55 -1.19 26.66
CA SER A 102 -27.01 -1.16 26.50
C SER A 102 -27.57 0.05 25.71
N SER A 103 -26.71 0.86 25.09
CA SER A 103 -27.10 1.94 24.19
C SER A 103 -27.01 1.46 22.73
N TRP A 104 -28.11 1.60 21.99
CA TRP A 104 -28.16 1.35 20.55
C TRP A 104 -28.29 2.67 19.78
N GLY A 105 -27.69 2.75 18.60
CA GLY A 105 -27.82 3.92 17.73
C GLY A 105 -29.26 4.04 17.23
N LYS A 106 -29.88 5.22 17.37
CA LYS A 106 -31.25 5.41 16.88
C LYS A 106 -31.27 5.28 15.36
N GLY A 107 -31.91 4.21 14.85
CA GLY A 107 -32.23 4.06 13.42
C GLY A 107 -32.87 5.34 12.90
N GLY A 108 -32.40 5.79 11.72
CA GLY A 108 -32.68 7.12 11.18
C GLY A 108 -34.14 7.55 11.30
N PHE A 109 -34.35 8.82 11.64
CA PHE A 109 -35.66 9.45 11.62
C PHE A 109 -36.30 9.29 10.23
N PRO A 110 -37.61 8.99 10.13
CA PRO A 110 -38.29 9.02 8.84
C PRO A 110 -38.30 10.46 8.31
N CYS A 111 -37.99 10.60 7.03
CA CYS A 111 -38.14 11.84 6.26
C CYS A 111 -39.62 12.23 6.12
#